data_AF-A0A8H8CE14-F1
#
_entry.id   AF-A0A8H8CE14-F1
#
_cell.length_a   1.000
_cell.length_b   1.000
_cell.length_c   1.000
_cell.angle_alpha   90.00
_cell.angle_beta   90.00
_cell.angle_gamma   90.00
#
_symmetry.space_group_name_H-M   'P 1'
#
loop_
_entity.id
_entity.type
_entity.pdbx_description
1 polymer ?
#
loop_
_entity_poly.entity_id
_entity_poly.type
_entity_poly.pdbx_seq_one_letter_code
_entity_poly.pdbx_strand_id
1 'polypeptide(L)'
;MTNEGLSRELKKLRSFCTKHRPAFTEYGLRALQLSKDPTRCTRDFLLISVFPVPDETRSEKAFKATGAEIMPFDTFGEEHGDELRSQLKTYEQENICPVGFNSDIYQMEIGQPWREPLLEKLNSGIVQ
;
A
#
# COMPACT_ATOMS: atom_id res chain seq x y z
N MET A 1 -14.89 18.28 -10.05
CA MET A 1 -13.42 18.36 -10.08
C MET A 1 -12.99 18.36 -11.53
N THR A 2 -12.21 19.33 -12.02
CA THR A 2 -11.77 19.35 -13.43
C THR A 2 -10.76 18.21 -13.69
N ASN A 3 -10.68 17.72 -14.93
CA ASN A 3 -9.73 16.64 -15.30
C ASN A 3 -8.27 17.01 -14.97
N GLU A 4 -7.91 18.30 -15.05
CA GLU A 4 -6.59 18.80 -14.67
C GLU A 4 -6.34 18.73 -13.15
N GLY A 5 -7.36 19.04 -12.34
CA GLY A 5 -7.29 18.92 -10.89
C GLY A 5 -7.08 17.47 -10.46
N LEU A 6 -7.80 16.52 -11.07
CA LEU A 6 -7.63 15.09 -10.83
C LEU A 6 -6.21 14.62 -11.20
N SER A 7 -5.69 15.03 -12.36
CA SER A 7 -4.34 14.68 -12.80
C SER A 7 -3.26 15.16 -11.82
N ARG A 8 -3.40 16.38 -11.28
CA ARG A 8 -2.47 16.93 -10.28
C ARG A 8 -2.50 16.16 -8.96
N GLU A 9 -3.69 15.84 -8.46
CA GLU A 9 -3.82 15.06 -7.22
C GLU A 9 -3.29 13.63 -7.38
N LEU A 10 -3.51 12.99 -8.54
CA LEU A 10 -2.93 11.68 -8.84
C LEU A 10 -1.39 11.73 -8.86
N LYS A 11 -0.77 12.79 -9.38
CA LYS A 11 0.69 12.97 -9.34
C LYS A 11 1.22 13.13 -7.91
N LYS A 12 0.51 13.90 -7.08
CA LYS A 12 0.85 14.04 -5.65
C LYS A 12 0.72 12.70 -4.93
N LEU A 13 -0.36 11.97 -5.17
CA LEU A 13 -0.60 10.65 -4.56
C LEU A 13 0.49 9.66 -4.95
N ARG A 14 0.88 9.59 -6.24
CA ARG A 14 2.01 8.76 -6.67
C ARG A 14 3.30 9.14 -5.95
N SER A 15 3.58 10.43 -5.80
CA SER A 15 4.79 10.90 -5.11
C SER A 15 4.78 10.52 -3.63
N PHE A 16 3.64 10.70 -2.95
CA PHE A 16 3.41 10.23 -1.58
C PHE A 16 3.66 8.72 -1.47
N CYS A 17 3.09 7.93 -2.38
CA CYS A 17 3.24 6.49 -2.36
C CYS A 17 4.70 6.05 -2.57
N THR A 18 5.43 6.70 -3.48
CA THR A 18 6.85 6.41 -3.72
C THR A 18 7.69 6.67 -2.47
N LYS A 19 7.43 7.76 -1.75
CA LYS A 19 8.16 8.11 -0.52
C LYS A 19 7.90 7.14 0.63
N HIS A 20 6.67 6.62 0.72
CA HIS A 20 6.25 5.69 1.78
C HIS A 20 6.36 4.21 1.41
N ARG A 21 6.94 3.88 0.25
CA ARG A 21 7.15 2.49 -0.20
C ARG A 21 7.78 1.58 0.87
N PRO A 22 8.82 1.99 1.63
CA PRO A 22 9.37 1.16 2.70
C PRO A 22 8.35 0.78 3.78
N ALA A 23 7.51 1.74 4.19
CA ALA A 23 6.44 1.49 5.16
C ALA A 23 5.38 0.55 4.58
N PHE A 24 4.99 0.73 3.33
CA PHE A 24 4.02 -0.16 2.69
C PHE A 24 4.54 -1.59 2.56
N THR A 25 5.81 -1.77 2.21
CA THR A 25 6.43 -3.08 2.15
C THR A 25 6.45 -3.71 3.55
N GLU A 26 7.00 -3.04 4.55
CA GLU A 26 7.11 -3.56 5.92
C GLU A 26 5.74 -3.97 6.50
N TYR A 27 4.78 -3.04 6.47
CA TYR A 27 3.48 -3.25 7.09
C TYR A 27 2.52 -4.07 6.23
N GLY A 28 2.68 -4.05 4.91
CA GLY A 28 1.91 -4.89 3.99
C GLY A 28 2.14 -6.38 4.24
N LEU A 29 3.40 -6.79 4.44
CA LEU A 29 3.74 -8.18 4.77
C LEU A 29 3.09 -8.63 6.10
N ARG A 30 3.12 -7.76 7.13
CA ARG A 30 2.51 -8.02 8.44
C ARG A 30 0.98 -8.06 8.36
N ALA A 31 0.39 -7.07 7.71
CA ALA A 31 -1.06 -6.93 7.62
C ALA A 31 -1.70 -8.11 6.86
N LEU A 32 -1.06 -8.56 5.78
CA LEU A 32 -1.47 -9.73 5.03
C LEU A 32 -1.06 -11.05 5.68
N GLN A 33 -0.22 -11.04 6.74
CA GLN A 33 0.29 -12.24 7.40
C GLN A 33 0.95 -13.22 6.44
N LEU A 34 1.72 -12.69 5.48
CA LEU A 34 2.30 -13.50 4.40
C LEU A 34 3.34 -14.52 4.89
N SER A 35 3.88 -14.34 6.11
CA SER A 35 4.71 -15.35 6.78
C SER A 35 3.99 -16.65 7.10
N LYS A 36 2.67 -16.56 7.33
CA LYS A 36 1.78 -17.70 7.60
C LYS A 36 1.12 -18.22 6.33
N ASP A 37 0.70 -17.31 5.46
CA ASP A 37 0.04 -17.64 4.20
C ASP A 37 0.51 -16.69 3.08
N PRO A 38 1.58 -17.06 2.35
CA PRO A 38 2.11 -16.25 1.26
C PRO A 38 1.09 -16.02 0.14
N THR A 39 0.14 -16.95 -0.04
CA THR A 39 -0.88 -16.84 -1.11
C THR A 39 -1.93 -15.79 -0.81
N ARG A 40 -2.00 -15.27 0.43
CA ARG A 40 -2.96 -14.25 0.82
C ARG A 40 -2.84 -12.95 0.02
N CYS A 41 -1.66 -12.62 -0.49
CA CYS A 41 -1.48 -11.48 -1.40
C CYS A 41 -2.17 -11.64 -2.78
N THR A 42 -2.63 -12.84 -3.12
CA THR A 42 -3.37 -13.08 -4.37
C THR A 42 -4.89 -12.90 -4.21
N ARG A 43 -5.36 -12.82 -2.97
CA ARG A 43 -6.80 -12.76 -2.60
C ARG A 43 -7.17 -11.46 -1.89
N ASP A 44 -6.24 -10.93 -1.10
CA ASP A 44 -6.43 -9.77 -0.26
C ASP A 44 -5.39 -8.68 -0.57
N PHE A 45 -5.75 -7.43 -0.31
CA PHE A 45 -4.87 -6.27 -0.38
C PHE A 45 -5.02 -5.37 0.84
N LEU A 46 -3.99 -4.56 1.12
CA LEU A 46 -4.03 -3.52 2.15
C LEU A 46 -4.57 -2.22 1.55
N LEU A 47 -5.76 -1.81 1.97
CA LEU A 47 -6.35 -0.51 1.66
C LEU A 47 -5.90 0.52 2.69
N ILE A 48 -5.40 1.68 2.22
CA ILE A 48 -5.03 2.81 3.07
C ILE A 48 -5.88 4.01 2.67
N SER A 49 -6.71 4.48 3.59
CA SER A 49 -7.57 5.65 3.38
C SER A 49 -6.81 6.92 3.70
N VAL A 50 -6.72 7.83 2.73
CA VAL A 50 -5.97 9.08 2.87
C VAL A 50 -6.82 10.29 2.52
N PHE A 51 -6.55 11.42 3.19
CA PHE A 51 -7.10 12.71 2.86
C PHE A 51 -5.99 13.68 2.43
N PRO A 52 -6.18 14.45 1.34
CA PRO A 52 -5.20 15.44 0.93
C PRO A 52 -5.06 16.53 1.99
N VAL A 53 -3.83 16.96 2.24
CA VAL A 53 -3.52 18.10 3.11
C VAL A 53 -3.37 19.34 2.22
N PRO A 54 -4.23 20.37 2.38
CA PRO A 54 -4.13 21.60 1.61
C PRO A 54 -2.76 22.26 1.78
N ASP A 55 -2.25 22.84 0.70
CA ASP A 55 -1.01 23.64 0.65
C ASP A 55 0.28 22.93 1.10
N GLU A 56 0.23 21.64 1.41
CA GLU A 56 1.43 20.88 1.72
C GLU A 56 2.29 20.68 0.46
N THR A 57 3.57 21.00 0.61
CA THR A 57 4.58 20.99 -0.46
C THR A 57 5.45 19.75 -0.39
N ARG A 58 5.60 19.18 0.81
CA ARG A 58 6.36 17.95 1.04
C ARG A 58 5.52 16.75 0.62
N SER A 59 6.01 16.01 -0.37
CA SER A 59 5.32 14.85 -0.94
C SER A 59 4.90 13.80 0.10
N GLU A 60 5.71 13.58 1.12
CA GLU A 60 5.50 12.60 2.20
C GLU A 60 4.49 13.05 3.24
N LYS A 61 4.08 14.33 3.24
CA LYS A 61 3.03 14.89 4.11
C LYS A 61 1.79 15.34 3.34
N ALA A 62 1.83 15.26 2.01
CA ALA A 62 0.75 15.72 1.12
C ALA A 62 -0.60 15.05 1.41
N PHE A 63 -0.59 13.93 2.12
CA PHE A 63 -1.78 13.23 2.56
C PHE A 63 -1.68 12.84 4.03
N LYS A 64 -2.82 12.88 4.72
CA LYS A 64 -3.01 12.33 6.06
C LYS A 64 -3.67 10.97 5.95
N ALA A 65 -3.04 9.93 6.49
CA ALA A 65 -3.63 8.60 6.61
C ALA A 65 -4.68 8.60 7.73
N THR A 66 -5.87 8.09 7.42
CA THR A 66 -7.05 8.09 8.30
C THR A 66 -7.58 6.70 8.62
N GLY A 67 -7.20 5.69 7.84
CA GLY A 67 -7.59 4.31 8.05
C GLY A 67 -6.70 3.35 7.29
N ALA A 68 -6.64 2.11 7.76
CA ALA A 68 -5.97 1.01 7.06
C ALA A 68 -6.66 -0.32 7.36
N GLU A 69 -7.01 -1.06 6.32
CA GLU A 69 -7.77 -2.31 6.41
C GLU A 69 -7.37 -3.33 5.36
N ILE A 70 -7.60 -4.61 5.64
CA ILE A 70 -7.39 -5.69 4.68
C ILE A 70 -8.73 -5.98 4.01
N MET A 71 -8.73 -5.95 2.68
CA MET A 71 -9.93 -6.15 1.87
C MET A 71 -9.68 -7.26 0.85
N PRO A 72 -10.68 -8.11 0.55
CA PRO A 72 -10.59 -9.04 -0.56
C PRO A 72 -10.69 -8.27 -1.90
N PHE A 73 -9.98 -8.73 -2.93
CA PHE A 73 -10.06 -8.14 -4.29
C PHE A 73 -11.50 -8.09 -4.82
N ASP A 74 -12.33 -9.05 -4.43
CA ASP A 74 -13.73 -9.15 -4.86
C ASP A 74 -14.60 -7.99 -4.35
N THR A 75 -14.10 -7.18 -3.40
CA THR A 75 -14.74 -5.94 -2.95
C THR A 75 -15.01 -4.97 -4.10
N PHE A 76 -14.15 -4.95 -5.13
CA PHE A 76 -14.31 -4.06 -6.28
C PHE A 76 -15.22 -4.63 -7.38
N GLY A 77 -15.81 -5.81 -7.18
CA GLY A 77 -16.50 -6.57 -8.21
C GLY A 77 -15.53 -7.38 -9.08
N GLU A 78 -16.07 -8.36 -9.81
CA GLU A 78 -15.29 -9.35 -10.57
C GLU A 78 -14.35 -8.70 -11.59
N GLU A 79 -14.87 -7.78 -12.41
CA GLU A 79 -14.12 -7.12 -13.49
C GLU A 79 -12.93 -6.28 -12.96
N HIS A 80 -13.16 -5.40 -11.99
CA HIS A 80 -12.13 -4.52 -11.44
C HIS A 80 -11.17 -5.28 -10.51
N GLY A 81 -11.66 -6.29 -9.79
CA GLY A 81 -10.84 -7.19 -9.00
C GLY A 81 -9.84 -7.96 -9.87
N ASP A 82 -10.30 -8.47 -11.03
CA ASP A 82 -9.44 -9.16 -11.99
C ASP A 82 -8.43 -8.24 -12.66
N GLU A 83 -8.81 -6.99 -12.98
CA GLU A 83 -7.86 -6.01 -13.49
C GLU A 83 -6.74 -5.73 -12.47
N LEU A 84 -7.10 -5.47 -11.20
CA LEU A 84 -6.12 -5.24 -10.13
C LEU A 84 -5.21 -6.45 -9.92
N ARG A 85 -5.78 -7.67 -9.93
CA ARG A 85 -5.01 -8.93 -9.88
C ARG A 85 -4.07 -9.06 -11.08
N SER A 86 -4.52 -8.70 -12.28
CA SER A 86 -3.73 -8.76 -13.51
C SER A 86 -2.57 -7.78 -13.49
N GLN A 87 -2.81 -6.53 -13.06
CA GLN A 87 -1.76 -5.52 -12.88
C GLN A 87 -0.67 -6.03 -11.92
N LEU A 88 -1.04 -6.67 -10.81
CA LEU A 88 -0.09 -7.27 -9.86
C LEU A 88 0.73 -8.42 -10.48
N LYS A 89 0.13 -9.27 -11.32
CA LYS A 89 0.85 -10.32 -12.07
C LYS A 89 1.85 -9.74 -13.07
N THR A 90 1.51 -8.62 -13.74
CA THR A 90 2.45 -7.93 -14.63
C THR A 90 3.64 -7.36 -13.84
N TYR A 91 3.41 -6.81 -12.64
CA TYR A 91 4.50 -6.35 -11.76
C TYR A 91 5.41 -7.49 -11.26
N GLU A 92 4.87 -8.69 -11.05
CA GLU A 92 5.64 -9.92 -10.74
C GLU A 92 6.53 -10.33 -11.92
N GLN A 93 6.01 -10.27 -13.15
CA GLN A 93 6.74 -10.64 -14.37
C GLN A 93 7.79 -9.60 -14.81
N GLU A 94 7.55 -8.31 -14.57
CA GLU A 94 8.44 -7.22 -14.99
C GLU A 94 9.56 -6.90 -13.98
N ASN A 95 9.64 -7.59 -12.84
CA ASN A 95 10.69 -7.36 -11.80
C ASN A 95 10.77 -5.90 -11.27
N ILE A 96 9.74 -5.07 -11.49
CA ILE A 96 9.70 -3.66 -11.02
C ILE A 96 9.40 -3.57 -9.51
N CYS A 97 8.95 -4.68 -8.91
CA CYS A 97 8.97 -4.88 -7.48
C CYS A 97 9.22 -6.36 -7.19
N PRO A 98 10.47 -6.78 -6.91
CA PRO A 98 10.66 -8.07 -6.27
C PRO A 98 10.15 -7.89 -4.84
N VAL A 99 8.86 -8.11 -4.61
CA VAL A 99 8.48 -8.83 -3.39
C VAL A 99 8.87 -10.29 -3.63
N GLY A 100 10.17 -10.50 -3.83
CA GLY A 100 10.77 -11.79 -3.58
C GLY A 100 10.47 -12.05 -2.12
N PHE A 101 9.69 -13.09 -1.86
CA PHE A 101 9.55 -13.65 -0.54
C PHE A 101 10.93 -14.14 -0.13
N ASN A 102 11.78 -13.23 0.35
CA ASN A 102 13.06 -13.61 0.92
C ASN A 102 12.73 -14.55 2.09
N SER A 103 13.60 -15.51 2.39
CA SER A 103 13.40 -16.45 3.52
C SER A 103 13.06 -15.73 4.84
N ASP A 104 13.44 -14.46 4.95
CA ASP A 104 13.16 -13.53 6.03
C ASP A 104 11.66 -13.38 6.32
N ILE A 105 10.78 -13.60 5.33
CA ILE A 105 9.34 -13.54 5.59
C ILE A 105 8.89 -14.62 6.57
N TYR A 106 9.49 -15.81 6.53
CA TYR A 106 9.19 -16.89 7.47
C TYR A 106 9.76 -16.62 8.87
N GLN A 107 10.64 -15.63 9.01
CA GLN A 107 11.21 -15.20 10.30
C GLN A 107 10.39 -14.07 10.95
N MET A 108 9.38 -13.53 10.27
CA MET A 108 8.52 -12.48 10.82
C MET A 108 7.61 -13.03 11.91
N GLU A 109 7.62 -12.38 13.07
CA GLU A 109 6.70 -12.70 14.16
C GLU A 109 5.23 -12.47 13.75
N ILE A 110 4.41 -13.51 13.95
CA ILE A 110 2.99 -13.48 13.62
C ILE A 110 2.23 -12.67 14.67
N GLY A 111 1.24 -11.89 14.22
CA GLY A 111 0.35 -11.14 15.11
C GLY A 111 0.90 -9.81 15.61
N GLN A 112 2.08 -9.38 15.13
CA GLN A 112 2.61 -8.05 15.40
C GLN A 112 1.61 -6.96 14.97
N PRO A 113 1.44 -5.89 15.78
CA PRO A 113 0.57 -4.78 15.42
C PRO A 113 1.12 -4.11 14.15
N TRP A 114 0.21 -3.84 13.21
CA TRP A 114 0.55 -3.24 11.92
C TRP A 114 -0.25 -1.98 11.61
N ARG A 115 -1.49 -1.87 12.11
CA ARG A 115 -2.42 -0.81 11.72
C ARG A 115 -2.02 0.54 12.31
N GLU A 116 -1.97 0.64 13.63
CA GLU A 116 -1.65 1.89 14.33
C GLU A 116 -0.22 2.36 14.00
N PRO A 117 0.81 1.49 14.04
CA PRO A 117 2.18 1.90 13.69
C PRO A 117 2.33 2.35 12.23
N LEU A 118 1.59 1.75 11.29
CA LEU A 118 1.55 2.21 9.91
C LEU A 118 0.98 3.63 9.83
N LEU A 119 -0.18 3.87 10.44
CA LEU A 119 -0.82 5.19 10.40
C LEU A 119 0.06 6.27 11.03
N GLU A 120 0.71 5.96 12.16
CA GLU A 120 1.69 6.85 12.79
C GLU A 120 2.88 7.16 11.88
N LYS A 121 3.46 6.12 11.25
CA LYS A 121 4.60 6.28 10.33
C LYS A 121 4.25 7.15 9.13
N LEU A 122 3.11 6.90 8.48
CA LEU A 122 2.63 7.69 7.35
C LEU A 122 2.37 9.16 7.73
N ASN A 123 1.80 9.40 8.91
CA ASN A 123 1.47 10.75 9.38
C ASN A 123 2.65 11.53 9.97
N SER A 124 3.73 10.86 10.36
CA SER A 124 4.95 11.52 10.87
C SER A 124 5.67 12.35 9.79
N GLY A 125 5.54 11.94 8.51
CA GLY A 125 6.32 12.48 7.40
C GLY A 125 7.82 12.18 7.51
N ILE A 126 8.21 11.15 8.28
CA ILE A 126 9.56 10.61 8.32
C ILE A 126 9.62 9.43 7.34
N VAL A 127 10.44 9.57 6.31
CA VAL A 127 10.68 8.53 5.31
C VAL A 127 12.16 8.15 5.36
N GLN A 128 12.46 6.87 5.56
CA GLN A 128 13.81 6.31 5.65
C GLN A 128 14.13 5.51 4.39
#